data_AF-A0A0W8GAK8-F1
#
_entry.id   AF-A0A0W8GAK8-F1
#
_cell.length_a   1.000
_cell.length_b   1.000
_cell.length_c   1.000
_cell.angle_alpha   90.00
_cell.angle_beta   90.00
_cell.angle_gamma   90.00
#
_symmetry.space_group_name_H-M   'P 1'
#
loop_
_entity.id
_entity.type
_entity.pdbx_description
1 polymer ?
#
loop_
_entity_poly.entity_id
_entity_poly.type
_entity_poly.pdbx_seq_one_letter_code
_entity_poly.pdbx_strand_id
1 'polypeptide(L)'
;MAPSTARCYTPQESIIRYQQFIETSKERIAEDEKILREYDVEMRRTVGNDPASVRRRTELRIIKKHYNDEIDANKAKIVDYYRKIQELKAHGKEGR
;
A
#
# COMPACT_ATOMS: atom_id res chain seq x y z
N MET A 1 25.30 28.46 -2.46
CA MET A 1 24.55 27.22 -2.75
C MET A 1 25.23 26.08 -2.01
N ALA A 2 24.61 25.50 -0.98
CA ALA A 2 25.15 24.31 -0.33
C ALA A 2 24.94 23.10 -1.26
N PRO A 3 25.94 22.24 -1.47
CA PRO A 3 25.75 21.03 -2.25
C PRO A 3 24.75 20.13 -1.52
N SER A 4 23.64 19.81 -2.19
CA SER A 4 22.75 18.76 -1.72
C SER A 4 23.52 17.45 -1.78
N THR A 5 24.07 17.03 -0.64
CA THR A 5 24.70 15.71 -0.49
C THR A 5 23.60 14.67 -0.53
N ALA A 6 23.20 14.27 -1.75
CA ALA A 6 22.44 13.06 -1.96
C ALA A 6 23.26 11.91 -1.36
N ARG A 7 22.88 11.49 -0.15
CA ARG A 7 23.57 10.43 0.58
C ARG A 7 23.34 9.13 -0.19
N CYS A 8 24.38 8.64 -0.87
CA CYS A 8 24.34 7.31 -1.49
C CYS A 8 24.28 6.26 -0.38
N TYR A 9 23.24 5.45 -0.38
CA TYR A 9 23.11 4.31 0.54
C TYR A 9 23.96 3.15 0.04
N THR A 10 24.57 2.42 0.97
CA THR A 10 25.15 1.10 0.66
C THR A 10 24.04 0.13 0.22
N PRO A 11 24.39 -0.95 -0.50
CA PRO A 11 23.43 -2.00 -0.84
C PRO A 11 22.71 -2.56 0.41
N GLN A 12 23.44 -2.73 1.51
CA GLN A 12 22.88 -3.24 2.77
C GLN A 12 21.88 -2.26 3.41
N GLU A 13 22.21 -0.97 3.47
CA GLU A 13 21.28 0.06 3.97
C GLU A 13 20.03 0.17 3.09
N SER A 14 20.19 0.01 1.78
CA SER A 14 19.08 0.03 0.83
C SER A 14 18.14 -1.16 1.03
N ILE A 15 18.68 -2.36 1.25
CA ILE A 15 17.90 -3.57 1.59
C ILE A 15 17.09 -3.34 2.87
N ILE A 16 17.71 -2.82 3.93
CA ILE A 16 17.02 -2.55 5.21
C ILE A 16 15.87 -1.56 5.00
N ARG A 17 16.09 -0.50 4.22
CA ARG A 17 15.03 0.48 3.89
C ARG A 17 13.89 -0.15 3.10
N TYR A 18 14.18 -0.96 2.09
CA TYR A 18 13.13 -1.66 1.34
C TYR A 18 12.34 -2.61 2.22
N GLN A 19 12.98 -3.29 3.19
CA GLN A 19 12.27 -4.10 4.18
C GLN A 19 11.33 -3.25 5.04
N GLN A 20 11.78 -2.10 5.53
CA GLN A 20 10.93 -1.16 6.29
C GLN A 20 9.74 -0.66 5.47
N PHE A 21 9.95 -0.34 4.18
CA PHE A 21 8.86 0.07 3.29
C PHE A 21 7.86 -1.05 3.00
N ILE A 22 8.33 -2.31 2.92
CA ILE A 22 7.44 -3.47 2.80
C ILE A 22 6.56 -3.58 4.04
N GLU A 23 7.14 -3.50 5.24
CA GLU A 23 6.36 -3.58 6.49
C GLU A 23 5.35 -2.43 6.61
N THR A 24 5.78 -1.20 6.31
CA THR A 24 4.88 -0.03 6.28
C THR A 24 3.72 -0.23 5.29
N SER A 25 4.00 -0.80 4.11
CA SER A 25 2.97 -1.06 3.11
C SER A 25 2.00 -2.16 3.55
N LYS A 26 2.47 -3.18 4.28
CA LYS A 26 1.62 -4.23 4.86
C LYS A 26 0.71 -3.69 5.95
N GLU A 27 1.24 -2.83 6.83
CA GLU A 27 0.45 -2.16 7.87
C GLU A 27 -0.67 -1.32 7.24
N ARG A 28 -0.34 -0.56 6.20
CA ARG A 28 -1.32 0.24 5.44
C ARG A 28 -2.43 -0.63 4.83
N ILE A 29 -2.05 -1.74 4.19
CA ILE A 29 -3.03 -2.70 3.64
C ILE A 29 -3.96 -3.23 4.74
N ALA A 30 -3.41 -3.61 5.90
CA ALA A 30 -4.22 -4.12 7.00
C ALA A 30 -5.20 -3.08 7.56
N GLU A 31 -4.79 -1.82 7.62
CA GLU A 31 -5.64 -0.68 8.00
C GLU A 31 -6.76 -0.46 6.98
N ASP A 32 -6.43 -0.40 5.68
CA ASP A 32 -7.41 -0.24 4.59
C ASP A 32 -8.41 -1.41 4.55
N GLU A 33 -7.95 -2.65 4.76
CA GLU A 33 -8.80 -3.84 4.85
C GLU A 33 -9.74 -3.80 6.08
N LYS A 34 -9.30 -3.21 7.20
CA LYS A 34 -10.17 -3.00 8.36
C LYS A 34 -11.28 -1.99 8.02
N ILE A 35 -10.92 -0.88 7.39
CA ILE A 35 -11.86 0.16 6.97
C ILE A 35 -12.90 -0.40 5.97
N LEU A 36 -12.46 -1.19 4.99
CA LEU A 36 -13.37 -1.85 4.06
C LEU A 36 -14.39 -2.76 4.75
N ARG A 37 -13.97 -3.51 5.78
CA ARG A 37 -14.88 -4.37 6.57
C ARG A 37 -15.95 -3.57 7.30
N GLU A 38 -15.62 -2.40 7.83
CA GLU A 38 -16.57 -1.50 8.48
C GLU A 38 -17.61 -0.99 7.47
N TYR A 39 -17.17 -0.57 6.28
CA TYR A 39 -18.08 -0.13 5.22
C TYR A 39 -18.93 -1.27 4.62
N ASP A 40 -18.44 -2.50 4.60
CA ASP A 40 -19.23 -3.68 4.20
C ASP A 40 -20.36 -3.99 5.18
N VAL A 41 -20.14 -3.77 6.47
CA VAL A 41 -21.21 -3.85 7.47
C VAL A 41 -22.23 -2.74 7.25
N GLU A 42 -21.78 -1.52 7.00
CA GLU A 42 -22.66 -0.38 6.76
C GLU A 42 -23.53 -0.58 5.51
N MET A 43 -22.92 -0.99 4.39
CA MET A 43 -23.63 -1.21 3.12
C MET A 43 -24.72 -2.28 3.25
N ARG A 44 -24.48 -3.32 4.07
CA ARG A 44 -25.49 -4.36 4.38
C ARG A 44 -26.62 -3.85 5.27
N ARG A 45 -26.41 -2.79 6.06
CA ARG A 45 -27.45 -2.14 6.87
C ARG A 45 -28.27 -1.15 6.04
N THR A 46 -27.66 -0.51 5.04
CA THR A 46 -28.34 0.44 4.14
C THR A 46 -29.13 -0.29 3.05
N VAL A 47 -30.24 -0.93 3.43
CA VAL A 47 -31.11 -1.72 2.51
C VAL A 47 -32.32 -0.96 1.97
N GLY A 48 -32.64 0.22 2.52
CA GLY A 48 -33.78 1.04 2.06
C GLY A 48 -33.65 1.44 0.57
N ASN A 49 -34.79 1.59 -0.11
CA ASN A 49 -34.83 2.12 -1.48
C ASN A 49 -35.25 3.59 -1.54
N ASP A 50 -35.28 4.26 -0.39
CA ASP A 50 -35.47 5.69 -0.32
C ASP A 50 -34.26 6.43 -0.93
N PRO A 51 -34.44 7.67 -1.43
CA PRO A 51 -33.36 8.43 -2.05
C PRO A 51 -32.11 8.60 -1.18
N ALA A 52 -32.24 8.67 0.15
CA ALA A 52 -31.09 8.83 1.05
C ALA A 52 -30.27 7.53 1.14
N SER A 53 -30.93 6.37 1.29
CA SER A 53 -30.27 5.06 1.26
C SER A 53 -29.56 4.78 -0.07
N VAL A 54 -30.16 5.16 -1.21
CA VAL A 54 -29.54 5.01 -2.53
C VAL A 54 -28.27 5.86 -2.67
N ARG A 55 -28.33 7.13 -2.23
CA ARG A 55 -27.17 8.03 -2.20
C ARG A 55 -26.07 7.46 -1.32
N ARG A 56 -26.40 7.03 -0.11
CA ARG A 56 -25.43 6.47 0.84
C ARG A 56 -24.74 5.22 0.30
N ARG A 57 -25.47 4.29 -0.34
CA ARG A 57 -24.84 3.13 -1.01
C ARG A 57 -23.89 3.53 -2.13
N THR A 58 -24.21 4.60 -2.86
CA THR A 58 -23.35 5.12 -3.93
C THR A 58 -22.05 5.69 -3.36
N GLU A 59 -22.13 6.50 -2.31
CA GLU A 59 -20.96 6.99 -1.57
C GLU A 59 -20.09 5.84 -1.05
N LEU A 60 -20.70 4.84 -0.41
CA LEU A 60 -20.01 3.67 0.11
C LEU A 60 -19.30 2.88 -1.01
N ARG A 61 -19.88 2.78 -2.21
CA ARG A 61 -19.22 2.14 -3.37
C ARG A 61 -17.99 2.91 -3.84
N ILE A 62 -18.05 4.25 -3.87
CA ILE A 62 -16.91 5.10 -4.25
C ILE A 62 -15.79 4.95 -3.23
N ILE A 63 -16.12 5.02 -1.94
CA ILE A 63 -15.15 4.86 -0.85
C ILE A 63 -14.50 3.47 -0.91
N LYS A 64 -15.30 2.41 -1.07
CA LYS A 64 -14.75 1.06 -1.23
C LYS A 64 -13.82 0.93 -2.42
N LYS A 65 -14.15 1.55 -3.56
CA LYS A 65 -13.27 1.53 -4.73
C LYS A 65 -11.92 2.18 -4.39
N HIS A 66 -11.93 3.35 -3.76
CA HIS A 66 -10.72 4.05 -3.36
C HIS A 66 -9.79 3.20 -2.50
N TYR A 67 -10.31 2.56 -1.44
CA TYR A 67 -9.49 1.71 -0.57
C TYR A 67 -8.98 0.44 -1.27
N ASN A 68 -9.76 -0.16 -2.18
CA ASN A 68 -9.26 -1.28 -3.00
C ASN A 68 -8.11 -0.83 -3.91
N ASP A 69 -8.24 0.35 -4.55
CA ASP A 69 -7.19 0.91 -5.40
C ASP A 69 -5.90 1.18 -4.60
N GLU A 70 -6.01 1.71 -3.36
CA GLU A 70 -4.87 1.92 -2.45
C GLU A 70 -4.21 0.60 -2.01
N ILE A 71 -5.01 -0.42 -1.69
CA ILE A 71 -4.50 -1.77 -1.35
C ILE A 71 -3.71 -2.33 -2.53
N ASP A 72 -4.25 -2.25 -3.75
CA ASP A 72 -3.59 -2.79 -4.94
C ASP A 72 -2.31 -2.01 -5.27
N ALA A 73 -2.30 -0.68 -5.08
CA ALA A 73 -1.10 0.13 -5.21
C ALA A 73 -0.02 -0.26 -4.17
N ASN A 74 -0.40 -0.51 -2.92
CA ASN A 74 0.55 -0.94 -1.88
C ASN A 74 1.06 -2.37 -2.12
N LYS A 75 0.23 -3.29 -2.62
CA LYS A 75 0.67 -4.62 -3.07
C LYS A 75 1.70 -4.51 -4.19
N ALA A 76 1.47 -3.65 -5.18
CA ALA A 76 2.42 -3.42 -6.26
C ALA A 76 3.75 -2.87 -5.75
N LYS A 77 3.74 -1.92 -4.80
CA LYS A 77 4.95 -1.41 -4.14
C LYS A 77 5.72 -2.51 -3.42
N ILE A 78 5.04 -3.40 -2.70
CA ILE A 78 5.67 -4.53 -2.00
C ILE A 78 6.41 -5.43 -3.00
N VAL A 79 5.78 -5.78 -4.12
CA VAL A 79 6.40 -6.59 -5.18
C VAL A 79 7.64 -5.90 -5.74
N ASP A 80 7.56 -4.60 -6.03
CA ASP A 80 8.68 -3.81 -6.52
C ASP A 80 9.85 -3.76 -5.52
N TYR A 81 9.57 -3.55 -4.22
CA TYR A 81 10.60 -3.56 -3.19
C TYR A 81 11.26 -4.93 -3.01
N TYR A 82 10.48 -6.01 -3.07
CA TYR A 82 11.05 -7.36 -3.06
C TYR A 82 11.97 -7.59 -4.26
N ARG A 83 11.56 -7.15 -5.46
CA ARG A 83 12.39 -7.22 -6.67
C ARG A 83 13.71 -6.48 -6.49
N LYS A 84 13.67 -5.23 -6.01
CA LYS A 84 14.87 -4.40 -5.75
C LYS A 84 15.82 -5.06 -4.73
N ILE A 85 15.28 -5.69 -3.69
CA ILE A 85 16.09 -6.47 -2.73
C ILE A 85 16.79 -7.64 -3.43
N GLN A 86 16.09 -8.37 -4.31
CA GLN A 86 16.70 -9.50 -5.04
C GLN A 86 17.80 -9.03 -5.99
N GLU A 87 17.58 -7.94 -6.72
CA GLU A 87 18.57 -7.32 -7.60
C GLU A 87 19.84 -6.91 -6.83
N LEU A 88 19.68 -6.23 -5.69
CA LEU A 88 20.82 -5.87 -4.83
C LEU A 88 21.57 -7.09 -4.28
N LYS A 89 20.86 -8.16 -3.93
CA LYS A 89 21.47 -9.41 -3.46
C LYS A 89 22.19 -10.17 -4.57
N ALA A 90 21.70 -10.10 -5.81
CA ALA A 90 22.33 -10.73 -6.96
C ALA A 90 23.65 -10.03 -7.33
N HIS A 91 23.65 -8.70 -7.43
CA HIS A 91 24.87 -7.92 -7.72
C HIS A 91 25.93 -8.01 -6.62
N GLY A 92 25.54 -8.25 -5.37
CA GLY A 92 26.49 -8.53 -4.28
C GLY A 92 27.20 -9.89 -4.39
N LYS A 93 26.77 -10.80 -5.27
CA LYS A 93 27.37 -12.13 -5.47
C LYS A 93 28.31 -12.23 -6.66
N GLU A 94 28.22 -11.34 -7.64
CA GLU A 94 29.05 -11.36 -8.86
C GLU A 94 30.48 -10.81 -8.64
N GLY A 95 30.77 -10.23 -7.48
CA GLY A 95 32.06 -9.63 -7.14
C GLY A 95 32.92 -10.41 -6.13
N ARG A 96 32.67 -11.71 -5.93
CA ARG A 96 33.47 -12.58 -5.05
C ARG A 96 34.09 -13.75 -5.79
#